data_AF-A0A089NQ78-F1
#
_entry.id   AF-A0A089NQ78-F1
#
_cell.length_a   1.000
_cell.length_b   1.000
_cell.length_c   1.000
_cell.angle_alpha   90.00
_cell.angle_beta   90.00
_cell.angle_gamma   90.00
#
_symmetry.space_group_name_H-M   'P 1'
#
loop_
_entity.id
_entity.type
_entity.pdbx_description
1 polymer ?
#
loop_
_entity_poly.entity_id
_entity_poly.type
_entity_poly.pdbx_seq_one_letter_code
_entity_poly.pdbx_strand_id
1 'polypeptide(L)'
;MSEVERQNAERQAQDRLSGPHAAPSPAASAKPALSPSLIAIVGGLVAAGAVAGVLLSGGGETAGTAERPALNLVKTGQIDKAAETLPADEKDKIVAEAKACRAPLGLMRLSKTKADAGGVVRIRAGNYLSPAFNITDGPINIAVPFPAPYEAGKGEIVIEGAAKDVFVELTPGLTVDTTAGVKRIPVIWNTSKPCGG
;
A
#
# COMPACT_ATOMS: atom_id res chain seq x y z
N MET A 1 10.19 54.36 -19.93
CA MET A 1 10.07 53.05 -20.60
C MET A 1 10.55 52.01 -19.62
N SER A 2 9.68 51.06 -19.31
CA SER A 2 9.88 50.13 -18.19
C SER A 2 10.25 48.75 -18.71
N GLU A 3 10.96 47.96 -17.89
CA GLU A 3 11.51 46.66 -18.28
C GLU A 3 10.46 45.68 -18.86
N VAL A 4 9.21 45.80 -18.37
CA VAL A 4 8.02 45.08 -18.83
C VAL A 4 7.71 45.27 -20.33
N GLU A 5 8.01 46.43 -20.91
CA GLU A 5 7.78 46.67 -22.35
C GLU A 5 8.71 45.83 -23.24
N ARG A 6 9.95 45.55 -22.79
CA ARG A 6 10.91 44.76 -23.57
C ARG A 6 10.51 43.28 -23.62
N GLN A 7 10.18 42.69 -22.47
CA GLN A 7 9.80 41.27 -22.39
C GLN A 7 8.54 40.95 -23.21
N ASN A 8 7.61 41.91 -23.36
CA ASN A 8 6.40 41.73 -24.17
C ASN A 8 6.70 41.74 -25.68
N ALA A 9 7.69 42.51 -26.14
CA ALA A 9 8.09 42.55 -27.54
C ALA A 9 8.78 41.24 -27.99
N GLU A 10 9.62 40.65 -27.14
CA GLU A 10 10.35 39.42 -27.46
C GLU A 10 9.42 38.20 -27.60
N ARG A 11 8.38 38.10 -26.78
CA ARG A 11 7.39 37.01 -26.88
C ARG A 11 6.61 37.04 -28.21
N GLN A 12 6.27 38.22 -28.72
CA GLN A 12 5.53 38.36 -29.98
C GLN A 12 6.36 38.00 -31.23
N ALA A 13 7.69 37.91 -31.12
CA ALA A 13 8.56 37.50 -32.22
C ALA A 13 8.64 35.97 -32.42
N GLN A 14 8.49 35.18 -31.35
CA GLN A 14 8.67 33.72 -31.41
C GLN A 14 7.46 32.98 -31.98
N ASP A 15 6.24 33.49 -31.77
CA ASP A 15 4.97 32.88 -32.22
C ASP A 15 4.74 32.94 -33.76
N ARG A 16 5.68 33.49 -34.54
CA ARG A 16 5.53 33.71 -35.99
C ARG A 16 6.44 32.87 -36.89
N LEU A 17 7.21 31.93 -36.33
CA LEU A 17 8.22 31.14 -37.08
C LEU A 17 8.04 29.62 -36.92
N SER A 18 6.88 29.10 -37.34
CA SER A 18 6.67 27.67 -37.65
C SER A 18 5.53 27.48 -38.66
N GLY A 19 5.87 27.05 -39.88
CA GLY A 19 4.96 26.91 -41.02
C GLY A 19 5.66 26.25 -42.24
N PRO A 20 4.91 25.85 -43.29
CA PRO A 20 4.53 24.43 -43.38
C PRO A 20 4.85 23.73 -44.74
N HIS A 21 4.97 22.39 -44.70
CA HIS A 21 5.00 21.45 -45.85
C HIS A 21 4.72 20.01 -45.32
N ALA A 22 4.20 19.03 -46.08
CA ALA A 22 3.42 18.97 -47.32
C ALA A 22 2.77 17.56 -47.46
N ALA A 23 1.89 17.34 -48.45
CA ALA A 23 1.25 16.03 -48.73
C ALA A 23 1.82 15.37 -50.02
N PRO A 24 1.63 14.04 -50.23
CA PRO A 24 0.49 13.60 -51.05
C PRO A 24 -0.18 12.25 -50.67
N SER A 25 -1.31 11.95 -51.31
CA SER A 25 -2.14 10.72 -51.27
C SER A 25 -1.72 9.71 -52.39
N PRO A 26 -2.39 8.55 -52.70
CA PRO A 26 -3.66 7.94 -52.23
C PRO A 26 -3.50 6.45 -51.79
N ALA A 27 -4.48 5.54 -51.61
CA ALA A 27 -5.93 5.43 -51.88
C ALA A 27 -6.53 4.31 -50.94
N ALA A 28 -7.78 3.78 -50.96
CA ALA A 28 -9.07 4.02 -51.64
C ALA A 28 -10.21 3.25 -50.88
N SER A 29 -11.49 3.60 -51.11
CA SER A 29 -12.71 2.74 -50.95
C SER A 29 -13.09 2.18 -49.54
N ALA A 30 -14.37 2.02 -49.13
CA ALA A 30 -15.68 2.34 -49.71
C ALA A 30 -16.76 2.55 -48.61
N LYS A 31 -18.00 2.93 -48.98
CA LYS A 31 -19.22 2.97 -48.11
C LYS A 31 -20.15 1.79 -48.43
N PRO A 32 -21.00 1.32 -47.49
CA PRO A 32 -22.37 1.85 -47.30
C PRO A 32 -22.67 2.19 -45.81
N ALA A 33 -23.66 2.98 -45.36
CA ALA A 33 -24.91 3.60 -45.86
C ALA A 33 -26.21 2.96 -45.29
N LEU A 34 -27.08 3.82 -44.70
CA LEU A 34 -28.45 3.56 -44.17
C LEU A 34 -28.49 2.70 -42.87
N SER A 35 -29.38 2.90 -41.87
CA SER A 35 -30.60 3.72 -41.69
C SER A 35 -30.70 4.29 -40.24
N PRO A 36 -31.61 5.24 -39.93
CA PRO A 36 -31.65 5.94 -38.64
C PRO A 36 -32.69 5.42 -37.61
N SER A 37 -32.50 5.80 -36.34
CA SER A 37 -33.56 5.89 -35.32
C SER A 37 -33.22 6.99 -34.31
N LEU A 38 -34.21 7.82 -33.97
CA LEU A 38 -34.09 8.94 -33.03
C LEU A 38 -34.49 8.53 -31.61
N ILE A 39 -33.63 8.76 -30.63
CA ILE A 39 -34.05 9.22 -29.29
C ILE A 39 -33.10 10.36 -28.88
N ALA A 40 -33.66 11.53 -28.59
CA ALA A 40 -32.92 12.64 -28.01
C ALA A 40 -33.08 12.62 -26.49
N ILE A 41 -31.99 12.80 -25.75
CA ILE A 41 -32.03 13.17 -24.33
C ILE A 41 -31.17 14.41 -24.15
N VAL A 42 -31.81 15.49 -23.69
CA VAL A 42 -31.15 16.73 -23.27
C VAL A 42 -30.62 16.50 -21.84
N GLY A 43 -29.34 16.77 -21.61
CA GLY A 43 -28.71 16.51 -20.31
C GLY A 43 -27.27 17.00 -20.25
N GLY A 44 -27.06 18.31 -20.27
CA GLY A 44 -25.74 18.90 -20.10
C GLY A 44 -25.37 19.05 -18.63
N LEU A 45 -24.19 18.54 -18.23
CA LEU A 45 -23.45 19.08 -17.10
C LEU A 45 -21.94 18.96 -17.37
N VAL A 46 -21.22 20.08 -17.28
CA VAL A 46 -19.75 20.08 -17.33
C VAL A 46 -19.22 19.89 -15.93
N ALA A 47 -18.63 18.74 -15.66
CA ALA A 47 -17.90 18.46 -14.43
C ALA A 47 -16.64 17.65 -14.74
N ALA A 48 -15.50 18.33 -14.88
CA ALA A 48 -14.21 17.68 -14.99
C ALA A 48 -13.79 17.15 -13.61
N GLY A 49 -13.98 15.84 -13.39
CA GLY A 49 -13.62 15.18 -12.14
C GLY A 49 -13.38 13.68 -12.36
N ALA A 50 -12.12 13.25 -12.34
CA ALA A 50 -11.74 11.86 -12.56
C ALA A 50 -12.00 11.01 -11.29
N VAL A 51 -13.25 10.65 -11.03
CA VAL A 51 -13.63 9.70 -9.98
C VAL A 51 -13.31 8.29 -10.44
N ALA A 52 -12.07 7.85 -10.20
CA ALA A 52 -11.62 6.51 -10.54
C ALA A 52 -12.19 5.45 -9.57
N GLY A 53 -13.06 4.59 -10.09
CA GLY A 53 -13.26 3.23 -9.58
C GLY A 53 -14.06 3.04 -8.28
N VAL A 54 -15.36 2.74 -8.43
CA VAL A 54 -16.06 1.82 -7.53
C VAL A 54 -16.77 0.77 -8.38
N LEU A 55 -16.05 -0.31 -8.74
CA LEU A 55 -16.68 -1.51 -9.29
C LEU A 55 -17.24 -2.34 -8.14
N LEU A 56 -18.57 -2.46 -8.10
CA LEU A 56 -19.29 -3.29 -7.14
C LEU A 56 -19.02 -4.78 -7.40
N SER A 57 -18.09 -5.35 -6.64
CA SER A 57 -17.82 -6.79 -6.60
C SER A 57 -17.66 -7.24 -5.15
N GLY A 58 -18.57 -8.10 -4.69
CA GLY A 58 -18.61 -8.62 -3.31
C GLY A 58 -17.52 -9.66 -2.98
N GLY A 59 -16.26 -9.36 -3.30
CA GLY A 59 -15.12 -10.09 -2.77
C GLY A 59 -14.73 -9.59 -1.38
N GLY A 60 -14.18 -10.46 -0.54
CA GLY A 60 -13.61 -10.05 0.75
C GLY A 60 -12.50 -9.01 0.55
N GLU A 61 -12.40 -8.08 1.49
CA GLU A 61 -11.42 -6.97 1.49
C GLU A 61 -10.00 -7.53 1.69
N THR A 62 -9.39 -7.96 0.59
CA THR A 62 -8.10 -8.68 0.56
C THR A 62 -6.92 -7.79 0.15
N ALA A 63 -7.21 -6.63 -0.42
CA ALA A 63 -6.27 -5.54 -0.61
C ALA A 63 -6.46 -4.51 0.51
N GLY A 64 -5.42 -4.23 1.29
CA GLY A 64 -5.48 -3.26 2.38
C GLY A 64 -5.52 -1.81 1.90
N THR A 65 -6.04 -0.93 2.75
CA THR A 65 -6.11 0.52 2.54
C THR A 65 -5.10 1.26 3.43
N ALA A 66 -4.97 2.58 3.28
CA ALA A 66 -4.09 3.37 4.16
C ALA A 66 -4.57 3.37 5.63
N GLU A 67 -5.88 3.23 5.84
CA GLU A 67 -6.52 3.18 7.16
C GLU A 67 -6.47 1.77 7.75
N ARG A 68 -6.58 0.73 6.90
CA ARG A 68 -6.60 -0.68 7.28
C ARG A 68 -5.69 -1.50 6.34
N PRO A 69 -4.36 -1.41 6.51
CA PRO A 69 -3.41 -2.11 5.66
C PRO A 69 -3.42 -3.62 5.91
N ALA A 70 -3.05 -4.38 4.88
CA ALA A 70 -3.04 -5.83 4.93
C ALA A 70 -1.77 -6.38 5.60
N LEU A 71 -1.94 -7.34 6.51
CA LEU A 71 -0.87 -8.14 7.11
C LEU A 71 -0.59 -9.36 6.23
N ASN A 72 0.61 -9.42 5.65
CA ASN A 72 1.03 -10.52 4.78
C ASN A 72 1.45 -11.75 5.60
N LEU A 73 1.42 -12.93 4.98
CA LEU A 73 1.85 -14.19 5.61
C LEU A 73 3.37 -14.36 5.55
N VAL A 74 3.96 -14.91 6.63
CA VAL A 74 5.27 -15.57 6.57
C VAL A 74 5.12 -16.84 5.72
N LYS A 75 5.93 -17.00 4.69
CA LYS A 75 5.90 -18.20 3.84
C LYS A 75 6.38 -19.42 4.63
N THR A 76 5.81 -20.59 4.38
CA THR A 76 6.15 -21.83 5.13
C THR A 76 7.66 -22.11 5.15
N GLY A 77 8.35 -21.97 4.01
CA GLY A 77 9.82 -22.12 3.92
C GLY A 77 10.66 -21.00 4.57
N GLN A 78 10.05 -20.06 5.26
CA GLN A 78 10.70 -18.96 6.00
C GLN A 78 10.42 -19.00 7.51
N ILE A 79 9.52 -19.88 7.98
CA ILE A 79 9.09 -19.93 9.40
C ILE A 79 10.28 -20.09 10.35
N ASP A 80 11.22 -21.00 10.08
CA ASP A 80 12.37 -21.26 10.96
C ASP A 80 13.28 -20.04 11.14
N LYS A 81 13.48 -19.25 10.09
CA LYS A 81 14.23 -17.98 10.19
C LYS A 81 13.42 -16.90 10.89
N ALA A 82 12.13 -16.79 10.58
CA ALA A 82 11.27 -15.78 11.19
C ALA A 82 11.07 -16.04 12.70
N ALA A 83 11.19 -17.30 13.13
CA ALA A 83 11.14 -17.71 14.54
C ALA A 83 12.26 -17.13 15.42
N GLU A 84 13.36 -16.66 14.83
CA GLU A 84 14.43 -15.92 15.54
C GLU A 84 13.92 -14.60 16.17
N THR A 85 12.75 -14.11 15.74
CA THR A 85 12.12 -12.89 16.27
C THR A 85 10.98 -13.13 17.29
N LEU A 86 10.67 -14.40 17.59
CA LEU A 86 9.65 -14.76 18.57
C LEU A 86 10.23 -14.79 20.00
N PRO A 87 9.39 -14.62 21.05
CA PRO A 87 9.81 -14.81 22.44
C PRO A 87 10.18 -16.28 22.69
N ALA A 88 11.33 -16.51 23.33
CA ALA A 88 11.99 -17.82 23.37
C ALA A 88 11.18 -18.91 24.10
N ASP A 89 10.32 -18.50 25.03
CA ASP A 89 9.45 -19.32 25.86
C ASP A 89 8.20 -19.85 25.12
N GLU A 90 7.68 -19.14 24.12
CA GLU A 90 6.58 -19.62 23.27
C GLU A 90 7.01 -20.07 21.87
N LYS A 91 8.23 -19.72 21.43
CA LYS A 91 8.74 -19.94 20.05
C LYS A 91 8.44 -21.33 19.49
N ASP A 92 8.81 -22.40 20.19
CA ASP A 92 8.71 -23.76 19.64
C ASP A 92 7.24 -24.21 19.45
N LYS A 93 6.34 -23.79 20.34
CA LYS A 93 4.88 -23.98 20.20
C LYS A 93 4.36 -23.20 18.99
N ILE A 94 4.68 -21.91 18.90
CA ILE A 94 4.23 -21.03 17.80
C ILE A 94 4.71 -21.57 16.44
N VAL A 95 5.98 -22.02 16.35
CA VAL A 95 6.54 -22.64 15.13
C VAL A 95 5.81 -23.96 14.79
N ALA A 96 5.50 -24.80 15.78
CA ALA A 96 4.77 -26.05 15.55
C ALA A 96 3.30 -25.81 15.11
N GLU A 97 2.65 -24.77 15.61
CA GLU A 97 1.29 -24.39 15.20
C GLU A 97 1.27 -23.75 13.79
N ALA A 98 2.29 -22.95 13.46
CA ALA A 98 2.45 -22.35 12.13
C ALA A 98 2.81 -23.39 11.05
N LYS A 99 3.78 -24.28 11.31
CA LYS A 99 4.14 -25.38 10.40
C LYS A 99 3.01 -26.40 10.20
N ALA A 100 2.12 -26.54 11.18
CA ALA A 100 0.90 -27.36 11.07
C ALA A 100 -0.29 -26.62 10.42
N CYS A 101 -0.09 -25.39 9.91
CA CYS A 101 -1.12 -24.54 9.33
C CYS A 101 -2.31 -24.22 10.25
N ARG A 102 -2.15 -24.36 11.58
CA ARG A 102 -3.22 -24.15 12.59
C ARG A 102 -3.26 -22.72 13.11
N ALA A 103 -2.10 -22.09 13.29
CA ALA A 103 -1.96 -20.68 13.63
C ALA A 103 -0.84 -20.08 12.77
N PRO A 104 -1.15 -19.57 11.57
CA PRO A 104 -0.13 -19.00 10.69
C PRO A 104 0.44 -17.70 11.27
N LEU A 105 1.56 -17.25 10.70
CA LEU A 105 2.28 -16.05 11.15
C LEU A 105 2.13 -14.92 10.14
N GLY A 106 1.86 -13.73 10.65
CA GLY A 106 1.99 -12.47 9.92
C GLY A 106 3.46 -12.04 9.83
N LEU A 107 3.82 -11.46 8.70
CA LEU A 107 5.11 -10.85 8.42
C LEU A 107 5.00 -9.33 8.51
N MET A 108 5.86 -8.72 9.32
CA MET A 108 6.08 -7.27 9.35
C MET A 108 7.55 -6.98 9.04
N ARG A 109 7.84 -5.94 8.27
CA ARG A 109 9.22 -5.43 8.09
C ARG A 109 9.33 -4.04 8.71
N LEU A 110 10.28 -3.85 9.63
CA LEU A 110 10.56 -2.55 10.25
C LEU A 110 11.86 -1.97 9.70
N SER A 111 11.90 -0.68 9.41
CA SER A 111 13.13 0.03 9.06
C SER A 111 13.06 1.51 9.42
N LYS A 112 14.22 2.16 9.56
CA LYS A 112 14.28 3.63 9.57
C LYS A 112 13.76 4.22 8.25
N THR A 113 13.21 5.43 8.29
CA THR A 113 12.95 6.25 7.08
C THR A 113 14.13 7.17 6.72
N LYS A 114 15.02 7.46 7.69
CA LYS A 114 16.14 8.43 7.62
C LYS A 114 17.12 8.17 8.77
N ALA A 115 18.29 8.81 8.76
CA ALA A 115 19.38 8.50 9.71
C ALA A 115 19.03 8.74 11.20
N ASP A 116 18.29 9.81 11.52
CA ASP A 116 17.85 10.18 12.88
C ASP A 116 16.56 9.46 13.34
N ALA A 117 15.99 8.59 12.50
CA ALA A 117 14.86 7.74 12.85
C ALA A 117 15.29 6.48 13.63
N GLY A 118 14.32 5.75 14.15
CA GLY A 118 14.52 4.51 14.91
C GLY A 118 14.24 4.69 16.39
N GLY A 119 14.82 3.81 17.22
CA GLY A 119 14.53 3.70 18.65
C GLY A 119 14.25 2.24 19.04
N VAL A 120 13.47 2.03 20.09
CA VAL A 120 13.13 0.68 20.60
C VAL A 120 11.63 0.46 20.55
N VAL A 121 11.19 -0.66 19.97
CA VAL A 121 9.78 -1.05 19.90
C VAL A 121 9.54 -2.48 20.38
N ARG A 122 8.30 -2.74 20.82
CA ARG A 122 7.70 -4.06 20.93
C ARG A 122 6.40 -4.06 20.13
N ILE A 123 6.02 -5.22 19.60
CA ILE A 123 4.78 -5.42 18.85
C ILE A 123 3.87 -6.32 19.67
N ARG A 124 2.63 -5.88 19.85
CA ARG A 124 1.56 -6.62 20.51
C ARG A 124 0.50 -7.01 19.49
N ALA A 125 0.10 -8.28 19.50
CA ALA A 125 -0.91 -8.84 18.60
C ALA A 125 -1.86 -9.73 19.42
N GLY A 126 -3.02 -9.19 19.80
CA GLY A 126 -3.88 -9.81 20.80
C GLY A 126 -3.12 -9.99 22.13
N ASN A 127 -2.99 -11.23 22.59
CA ASN A 127 -2.25 -11.57 23.81
C ASN A 127 -0.72 -11.64 23.61
N TYR A 128 -0.25 -11.82 22.38
CA TYR A 128 1.20 -11.89 22.08
C TYR A 128 1.87 -10.53 22.32
N LEU A 129 3.08 -10.56 22.90
CA LEU A 129 3.97 -9.41 22.99
C LEU A 129 5.40 -9.82 22.62
N SER A 130 5.95 -9.20 21.58
CA SER A 130 7.28 -9.55 21.06
C SER A 130 8.43 -9.25 22.03
N PRO A 131 9.64 -9.75 21.75
CA PRO A 131 10.89 -9.17 22.23
C PRO A 131 11.00 -7.66 21.90
N ALA A 132 11.96 -6.98 22.51
CA ALA A 132 12.28 -5.60 22.17
C ALA A 132 13.20 -5.54 20.94
N PHE A 133 12.80 -4.80 19.91
CA PHE A 133 13.57 -4.59 18.68
C PHE A 133 14.16 -3.18 18.68
N ASN A 134 15.49 -3.11 18.62
CA ASN A 134 16.22 -1.87 18.35
C ASN A 134 16.20 -1.62 16.84
N ILE A 135 15.60 -0.52 16.38
CA ILE A 135 15.49 -0.19 14.96
C ILE A 135 16.81 0.36 14.44
N THR A 136 17.61 -0.51 13.84
CA THR A 136 18.91 -0.20 13.21
C THR A 136 18.74 0.27 11.76
N ASP A 137 19.85 0.56 11.09
CA ASP A 137 19.85 1.05 9.69
C ASP A 137 19.49 -0.03 8.66
N GLY A 138 19.42 -1.31 9.07
CA GLY A 138 18.96 -2.42 8.24
C GLY A 138 17.50 -2.81 8.53
N PRO A 139 16.76 -3.33 7.54
CA PRO A 139 15.38 -3.74 7.74
C PRO A 139 15.27 -5.05 8.54
N ILE A 140 14.44 -5.05 9.58
CA ILE A 140 14.18 -6.19 10.46
C ILE A 140 12.88 -6.86 10.00
N ASN A 141 12.93 -8.13 9.61
CA ASN A 141 11.76 -8.93 9.26
C ASN A 141 11.30 -9.69 10.51
N ILE A 142 10.04 -9.53 10.92
CA ILE A 142 9.50 -10.00 12.20
C ILE A 142 8.29 -10.90 11.94
N ALA A 143 8.26 -12.06 12.62
CA ALA A 143 7.07 -12.87 12.75
C ALA A 143 6.18 -12.37 13.89
N VAL A 144 4.88 -12.27 13.63
CA VAL A 144 3.86 -12.03 14.65
C VAL A 144 2.71 -13.04 14.48
N PRO A 145 2.14 -13.60 15.56
CA PRO A 145 0.82 -14.22 15.48
C PRO A 145 -0.23 -13.21 14.98
N PHE A 146 -1.30 -13.69 14.34
CA PHE A 146 -2.41 -12.82 13.98
C PHE A 146 -3.10 -12.27 15.25
N PRO A 147 -3.48 -10.98 15.28
CA PRO A 147 -4.03 -10.33 16.48
C PRO A 147 -5.45 -10.78 16.88
N ALA A 148 -6.07 -11.63 16.06
CA ALA A 148 -7.35 -12.29 16.29
C ALA A 148 -7.29 -13.70 15.64
N PRO A 149 -8.25 -14.61 15.92
CA PRO A 149 -8.33 -15.90 15.21
C PRO A 149 -8.28 -15.69 13.69
N TYR A 150 -7.50 -16.51 12.98
CA TYR A 150 -7.17 -16.24 11.57
C TYR A 150 -8.42 -16.10 10.68
N GLU A 151 -9.47 -16.89 10.91
CA GLU A 151 -10.75 -16.80 10.16
C GLU A 151 -11.50 -15.47 10.32
N ALA A 152 -11.13 -14.62 11.28
CA ALA A 152 -11.73 -13.29 11.45
C ALA A 152 -11.32 -12.29 10.34
N GLY A 153 -10.20 -12.53 9.65
CA GLY A 153 -9.69 -11.69 8.56
C GLY A 153 -9.25 -10.27 8.96
N LYS A 154 -9.29 -9.91 10.25
CA LYS A 154 -9.01 -8.57 10.76
C LYS A 154 -8.67 -8.55 12.26
N GLY A 155 -7.95 -7.53 12.70
CA GLY A 155 -7.67 -7.25 14.11
C GLY A 155 -6.87 -5.96 14.29
N GLU A 156 -6.21 -5.80 15.43
CA GLU A 156 -5.36 -4.64 15.72
C GLU A 156 -3.95 -5.08 16.14
N ILE A 157 -2.94 -4.49 15.50
CA ILE A 157 -1.55 -4.54 15.95
C ILE A 157 -1.28 -3.26 16.75
N VAL A 158 -0.64 -3.40 17.90
CA VAL A 158 -0.19 -2.26 18.71
C VAL A 158 1.33 -2.25 18.74
N ILE A 159 1.94 -1.14 18.35
CA ILE A 159 3.37 -0.89 18.48
C ILE A 159 3.58 0.00 19.69
N GLU A 160 4.37 -0.48 20.64
CA GLU A 160 4.65 0.18 21.93
C GLU A 160 6.16 0.31 22.14
N GLY A 161 6.61 1.29 22.93
CA GLY A 161 8.03 1.59 23.15
C GLY A 161 8.33 3.08 22.96
N ALA A 162 9.53 3.39 22.50
CA ALA A 162 9.98 4.75 22.21
C ALA A 162 10.81 4.73 20.92
N ALA A 163 10.13 4.97 19.78
CA ALA A 163 10.76 5.06 18.47
C ALA A 163 10.09 6.12 17.60
N LYS A 164 10.85 6.71 16.69
CA LYS A 164 10.47 7.84 15.85
C LYS A 164 10.68 7.53 14.38
N ASP A 165 9.77 8.01 13.54
CA ASP A 165 9.88 7.96 12.07
C ASP A 165 10.21 6.54 11.51
N VAL A 166 9.66 5.49 12.13
CA VAL A 166 9.87 4.08 11.75
C VAL A 166 8.91 3.69 10.64
N PHE A 167 9.42 3.19 9.52
CA PHE A 167 8.58 2.58 8.49
C PHE A 167 8.18 1.16 8.89
N VAL A 168 6.89 0.86 8.76
CA VAL A 168 6.28 -0.45 8.97
C VAL A 168 5.75 -0.92 7.63
N GLU A 169 6.35 -1.98 7.09
CA GLU A 169 5.85 -2.62 5.87
C GLU A 169 4.66 -3.52 6.20
N LEU A 170 3.50 -3.03 5.77
CA LEU A 170 2.27 -3.78 5.54
C LEU A 170 1.88 -3.53 4.07
N THR A 171 0.65 -3.79 3.65
CA THR A 171 0.21 -3.46 2.29
C THR A 171 -1.08 -2.63 2.31
N PRO A 172 -1.01 -1.29 2.13
CA PRO A 172 0.19 -0.44 2.01
C PRO A 172 1.01 -0.35 3.32
N GLY A 173 2.28 0.08 3.22
CA GLY A 173 3.12 0.38 4.37
C GLY A 173 2.87 1.79 4.92
N LEU A 174 3.30 2.04 6.17
CA LEU A 174 3.05 3.29 6.88
C LEU A 174 4.22 3.69 7.81
N THR A 175 4.40 4.98 8.04
CA THR A 175 5.35 5.51 9.03
C THR A 175 4.70 5.62 10.42
N VAL A 176 5.46 5.31 11.46
CA VAL A 176 5.02 5.23 12.85
C VAL A 176 5.98 6.02 13.76
N ASP A 177 5.38 6.75 14.69
CA ASP A 177 6.04 7.37 15.85
C ASP A 177 5.33 6.86 17.12
N THR A 178 6.12 6.48 18.13
CA THR A 178 5.67 6.04 19.45
C THR A 178 6.28 6.85 20.60
N THR A 179 6.98 7.95 20.31
CA THR A 179 7.60 8.81 21.34
C THR A 179 6.58 9.44 22.30
N ALA A 180 5.32 9.58 21.87
CA ALA A 180 4.20 10.07 22.67
C ALA A 180 3.27 8.96 23.21
N GLY A 181 3.57 7.67 23.00
CA GLY A 181 2.74 6.55 23.44
C GLY A 181 2.60 5.44 22.39
N VAL A 182 1.55 4.62 22.49
CA VAL A 182 1.37 3.46 21.61
C VAL A 182 0.72 3.82 20.27
N LYS A 183 1.23 3.27 19.17
CA LYS A 183 0.57 3.34 17.86
C LYS A 183 -0.31 2.10 17.67
N ARG A 184 -1.62 2.32 17.52
CA ARG A 184 -2.57 1.29 17.08
C ARG A 184 -2.66 1.28 15.55
N ILE A 185 -2.70 0.09 14.97
CA ILE A 185 -2.82 -0.16 13.54
C ILE A 185 -3.88 -1.25 13.35
N PRO A 186 -5.12 -0.91 12.96
CA PRO A 186 -6.09 -1.91 12.55
C PRO A 186 -5.62 -2.53 11.22
N VAL A 187 -5.59 -3.86 11.16
CA VAL A 187 -5.09 -4.61 10.00
C VAL A 187 -6.12 -5.62 9.52
N ILE A 188 -6.05 -5.95 8.24
CA ILE A 188 -6.85 -7.01 7.59
C ILE A 188 -5.92 -8.07 6.99
N TRP A 189 -6.44 -9.23 6.62
CA TRP A 189 -5.69 -10.26 5.91
C TRP A 189 -6.61 -11.20 5.11
N ASN A 190 -6.06 -11.77 4.04
CA ASN A 190 -6.74 -12.78 3.25
C ASN A 190 -6.73 -14.12 4.02
N THR A 191 -7.90 -14.68 4.32
CA THR A 191 -8.07 -15.94 5.06
C THR A 191 -8.04 -17.20 4.18
N SER A 192 -8.14 -17.06 2.85
CA SER A 192 -8.34 -18.20 1.94
C SER A 192 -7.16 -19.17 1.81
N LYS A 193 -5.98 -18.84 2.35
CA LYS A 193 -4.73 -19.62 2.20
C LYS A 193 -3.81 -19.52 3.44
N PRO A 194 -4.17 -20.12 4.59
CA PRO A 194 -3.42 -19.97 5.85
C PRO A 194 -1.91 -20.22 5.75
N CYS A 195 -1.48 -21.23 4.99
CA CYS A 195 -0.07 -21.66 4.98
C CYS A 195 0.83 -21.02 3.90
N GLY A 196 0.33 -20.03 3.15
CA GLY A 196 1.13 -19.30 2.15
C GLY A 196 1.79 -20.19 1.10
N GLY A 197 0.96 -20.80 0.24
CA GLY A 197 1.39 -21.70 -0.85
C GLY A 197 1.97 -21.00 -2.09
#